data_AF-A0A1H7G9R2-F1
#
_entry.id   AF-A0A1H7G9R2-F1
#
_cell.length_a   1.000
_cell.length_b   1.000
_cell.length_c   1.000
_cell.angle_alpha   90.00
_cell.angle_beta   90.00
_cell.angle_gamma   90.00
#
_symmetry.space_group_name_H-M   'P 1'
#
loop_
_entity.id
_entity.type
_entity.pdbx_description
1 polymer ?
#
loop_
_entity_poly.entity_id
_entity_poly.type
_entity_poly.pdbx_seq_one_letter_code
_entity_poly.pdbx_strand_id
1 'polypeptide(L)'
;MDKSKKKVLIYRIIALVVLVLIAAAMFIIGRGHTVYFDNKPLEYGGKTIDEVPYKIDVLVNGEKVASIKEGERGMVDTMGQNFNMQLLVTKEKDGKTSKIQVGLPLPYNMDGIILNLPAMLAGLPQDAYISEFIPTPSAAELEDEEVVTDETEGLMDFGE
;
A
#
# COMPACT_ATOMS: atom_id res chain seq x y z
N MET A 1 41.27 29.19 -23.44
CA MET A 1 40.90 27.95 -22.72
C MET A 1 41.49 26.77 -23.47
N ASP A 2 42.58 26.19 -22.95
CA ASP A 2 43.40 25.17 -23.63
C ASP A 2 42.57 24.00 -24.16
N LYS A 3 42.87 23.56 -25.38
CA LYS A 3 42.15 22.47 -26.10
C LYS A 3 42.08 21.17 -25.28
N SER A 4 43.09 20.94 -24.45
CA SER A 4 43.19 19.84 -23.48
C SER A 4 42.25 20.00 -22.27
N LYS A 5 42.10 21.21 -21.72
CA LYS A 5 41.17 21.50 -20.61
C LYS A 5 39.70 21.32 -21.03
N LYS A 6 39.35 21.67 -22.28
CA LYS A 6 38.00 21.41 -22.84
C LYS A 6 37.68 19.91 -22.95
N LYS A 7 38.63 19.08 -23.39
CA LYS A 7 38.44 17.61 -23.47
C LYS A 7 38.25 16.99 -22.09
N VAL A 8 39.06 17.39 -21.10
CA VAL A 8 38.91 16.94 -19.71
C VAL A 8 37.55 17.33 -19.13
N LEU A 9 37.08 18.54 -19.42
CA LEU A 9 35.76 19.01 -18.97
C LEU A 9 34.62 18.21 -19.61
N ILE A 10 34.74 17.84 -20.89
CA ILE A 10 33.78 16.96 -21.58
C ILE A 10 33.75 15.57 -20.94
N TYR A 11 34.91 14.96 -20.68
CA TYR A 11 34.95 13.64 -20.02
C TYR A 11 34.33 13.67 -18.62
N ARG A 12 34.50 14.77 -17.86
CA ARG A 12 33.86 14.95 -16.55
C ARG A 12 32.35 15.08 -16.66
N ILE A 13 31.84 15.83 -17.64
CA ILE A 13 30.39 15.94 -17.87
C ILE A 13 29.81 14.59 -18.28
N ILE A 14 30.48 13.85 -19.18
CA ILE A 14 30.04 12.51 -19.59
C ILE A 14 30.02 11.57 -18.38
N ALA A 15 31.08 11.56 -17.56
CA ALA A 15 31.13 10.74 -16.35
C ALA A 15 29.99 11.11 -15.37
N LEU A 16 29.69 12.40 -15.21
CA LEU A 16 28.59 12.87 -14.39
C LEU A 16 27.23 12.41 -14.94
N VAL A 17 27.01 12.51 -16.25
CA VAL A 17 25.78 12.03 -16.90
C VAL A 17 25.61 10.52 -16.70
N VAL A 18 26.68 9.74 -16.85
CA VAL A 18 26.65 8.28 -16.61
C VAL A 18 26.28 7.99 -15.16
N LEU A 19 26.84 8.73 -14.20
CA LEU A 19 26.52 8.55 -12.78
C LEU A 19 25.06 8.88 -12.47
N VAL A 20 24.52 9.96 -13.06
CA VAL A 20 23.10 10.33 -12.95
C VAL A 20 22.19 9.24 -13.54
N LEU A 21 22.56 8.63 -14.67
CA LEU A 21 21.81 7.53 -15.26
C LEU A 21 21.78 6.30 -14.36
N ILE A 22 22.91 5.96 -13.73
CA ILE A 22 22.99 4.85 -12.76
C ILE A 22 22.11 5.17 -11.54
N ALA A 23 22.19 6.38 -11.00
CA ALA A 23 21.36 6.80 -9.88
C ALA A 23 19.86 6.73 -10.21
N ALA A 24 19.45 7.18 -11.40
CA ALA A 24 18.07 7.08 -11.86
C ALA A 24 17.61 5.62 -11.98
N ALA A 25 18.46 4.73 -12.51
CA ALA A 25 18.15 3.31 -12.60
C ALA A 25 17.98 2.67 -11.21
N MET A 26 18.85 3.01 -10.25
CA MET A 26 18.74 2.53 -8.87
C MET A 26 17.49 3.06 -8.17
N PHE A 27 17.06 4.29 -8.46
CA PHE A 27 15.83 4.86 -7.92
C PHE A 27 14.56 4.13 -8.39
N ILE A 28 14.52 3.73 -9.67
CA ILE A 28 13.34 3.05 -10.25
C ILE A 28 13.20 1.62 -9.72
N ILE A 29 14.32 0.89 -9.58
CA ILE A 29 14.33 -0.52 -9.18
C ILE A 29 14.27 -0.68 -7.66
N GLY A 30 14.88 0.23 -6.91
CA GLY A 30 15.03 0.14 -5.46
C GLY A 30 13.84 0.63 -4.64
N ARG A 31 12.75 1.09 -5.26
CA ARG A 31 11.56 1.50 -4.52
C ARG A 31 10.83 0.26 -3.99
N GLY A 32 10.90 0.08 -2.68
CA GLY A 32 10.04 -0.87 -1.96
C GLY A 32 8.62 -0.33 -1.90
N HIS A 33 7.65 -1.21 -2.15
CA HIS A 33 6.23 -0.96 -1.90
C HIS A 33 5.74 -2.01 -0.92
N THR A 34 5.02 -1.60 0.10
CA THR A 34 4.29 -2.53 0.96
C THR A 34 2.91 -2.76 0.36
N VAL A 35 2.58 -4.02 0.09
CA VAL A 35 1.28 -4.43 -0.45
C VAL A 35 0.52 -5.17 0.65
N TYR A 36 -0.61 -4.63 1.06
CA TYR A 36 -1.56 -5.25 1.97
C TYR A 36 -2.62 -6.01 1.18
N PHE A 37 -3.06 -7.13 1.74
CA PHE A 37 -4.13 -7.95 1.18
C PHE A 37 -5.28 -8.00 2.16
N ASP A 38 -6.45 -7.54 1.75
CA ASP A 38 -7.67 -7.62 2.55
C ASP A 38 -8.59 -8.73 2.06
N ASN A 39 -9.05 -9.54 3.00
CA ASN A 39 -10.12 -10.50 2.77
C ASN A 39 -11.38 -10.08 3.55
N LYS A 40 -11.94 -8.93 3.17
CA LYS A 40 -13.12 -8.33 3.82
C LYS A 40 -14.20 -8.01 2.78
N PRO A 41 -15.49 -8.04 3.19
CA PRO A 41 -16.55 -7.58 2.32
C PRO A 41 -16.33 -6.09 2.02
N LEU A 42 -16.59 -5.70 0.77
CA LEU A 42 -16.44 -4.32 0.32
C LEU A 42 -17.74 -3.86 -0.32
N GLU A 43 -18.15 -2.65 0.02
CA GLU A 43 -19.24 -1.95 -0.64
C GLU A 43 -18.65 -0.95 -1.63
N TYR A 44 -18.86 -1.18 -2.92
CA TYR A 44 -18.41 -0.27 -3.96
C TYR A 44 -19.56 0.04 -4.92
N GLY A 45 -19.92 1.32 -5.04
CA GLY A 45 -20.94 1.79 -5.98
C GLY A 45 -22.33 1.16 -5.79
N GLY A 46 -22.70 0.82 -4.55
CA GLY A 46 -24.01 0.20 -4.25
C GLY A 46 -24.10 -1.30 -4.51
N LYS A 47 -22.98 -1.97 -4.80
CA LYS A 47 -22.87 -3.44 -4.81
C LYS A 47 -22.04 -3.89 -3.62
N THR A 48 -22.66 -4.64 -2.72
CA THR A 48 -22.01 -5.30 -1.58
C THR A 48 -21.44 -6.63 -2.07
N ILE A 49 -20.13 -6.81 -1.95
CA ILE A 49 -19.49 -8.11 -2.17
C ILE A 49 -19.48 -8.84 -0.84
N ASP A 50 -20.56 -9.55 -0.54
CA ASP A 50 -20.71 -10.38 0.66
C ASP A 50 -20.03 -11.75 0.52
N GLU A 51 -19.69 -12.16 -0.71
CA GLU A 51 -19.05 -13.44 -1.00
C GLU A 51 -17.54 -13.38 -0.70
N VAL A 52 -17.20 -13.44 0.58
CA VAL A 52 -15.81 -13.56 1.05
C VAL A 52 -15.41 -15.03 1.09
N PRO A 53 -14.32 -15.44 0.42
CA PRO A 53 -13.84 -16.81 0.50
C PRO A 53 -13.31 -17.14 1.90
N TYR A 54 -13.57 -18.38 2.35
CA TYR A 54 -13.15 -18.89 3.66
C TYR A 54 -11.65 -18.71 3.93
N LYS A 55 -10.81 -18.93 2.91
CA LYS A 55 -9.36 -18.78 3.02
C LYS A 55 -8.73 -18.42 1.68
N ILE A 56 -7.78 -17.49 1.70
CA ILE A 56 -6.92 -17.18 0.57
C ILE A 56 -5.46 -17.33 0.98
N ASP A 57 -4.74 -18.25 0.36
CA ASP A 57 -3.28 -18.31 0.46
C ASP A 57 -2.67 -17.49 -0.68
N VAL A 58 -1.87 -16.48 -0.36
CA VAL A 58 -1.20 -15.61 -1.32
C VAL A 58 0.23 -16.11 -1.50
N LEU A 59 0.61 -16.40 -2.75
CA LEU A 59 1.94 -16.78 -3.14
C LEU A 59 2.56 -15.69 -4.02
N VAL A 60 3.79 -15.29 -3.74
CA VAL A 60 4.56 -14.33 -4.54
C VAL A 60 5.85 -15.03 -4.94
N ASN A 61 6.18 -15.01 -6.24
CA ASN A 61 7.35 -15.71 -6.79
C ASN A 61 7.46 -17.21 -6.42
N GLY A 62 6.31 -17.87 -6.19
CA GLY A 62 6.26 -19.29 -5.80
C GLY A 62 6.40 -19.54 -4.30
N GLU A 63 6.64 -18.52 -3.49
CA GLU A 63 6.69 -18.61 -2.03
C GLU A 63 5.36 -18.15 -1.42
N LYS A 64 4.86 -18.88 -0.42
CA LYS A 64 3.63 -18.52 0.29
C LYS A 64 3.92 -17.43 1.30
N VAL A 65 3.50 -16.20 1.00
CA VAL A 65 3.77 -15.00 1.82
C VAL A 65 2.68 -14.73 2.85
N ALA A 66 1.43 -15.09 2.56
CA ALA A 66 0.32 -14.88 3.48
C ALA A 66 -0.74 -15.98 3.38
N SER A 67 -1.43 -16.22 4.48
CA SER A 67 -2.59 -17.12 4.59
C SER A 67 -3.69 -16.37 5.31
N ILE A 68 -4.66 -15.87 4.56
CA ILE A 68 -5.62 -14.87 5.03
C ILE A 68 -7.00 -15.52 5.09
N LYS A 69 -7.61 -15.58 6.27
CA LYS A 69 -9.00 -16.01 6.45
C LYS A 69 -9.95 -14.82 6.31
N GLU A 70 -11.24 -15.08 6.39
CA GLU A 70 -12.26 -14.03 6.43
C GLU A 70 -11.95 -12.99 7.53
N GLY A 71 -11.94 -11.70 7.17
CA GLY A 71 -11.67 -10.60 8.09
C GLY A 71 -10.19 -10.30 8.36
N GLU A 72 -9.26 -11.17 7.94
CA GLU A 72 -7.83 -10.98 8.16
C GLU A 72 -7.19 -10.11 7.07
N ARG A 73 -6.05 -9.51 7.41
CA ARG A 73 -5.20 -8.74 6.50
C ARG A 73 -3.81 -9.37 6.45
N GLY A 74 -3.30 -9.62 5.25
CA GLY A 74 -1.91 -10.01 5.02
C GLY A 74 -1.09 -8.82 4.52
N MET A 75 0.24 -8.94 4.56
CA MET A 75 1.13 -7.96 3.94
C MET A 75 2.32 -8.65 3.28
N VAL A 76 2.87 -8.03 2.25
CA VAL A 76 4.13 -8.42 1.63
C VAL A 76 4.87 -7.17 1.18
N ASP A 77 6.16 -7.14 1.45
CA ASP A 77 7.04 -6.12 0.89
C ASP A 77 7.58 -6.62 -0.45
N THR A 78 7.44 -5.79 -1.48
CA THR A 78 7.92 -6.10 -2.81
C THR A 78 8.74 -4.94 -3.37
N MET A 79 9.72 -5.26 -4.20
CA MET A 79 10.58 -4.27 -4.85
C MET A 79 10.27 -4.20 -6.34
N GLY A 80 10.14 -2.97 -6.83
CA GLY A 80 9.85 -2.70 -8.23
C GLY A 80 8.35 -2.54 -8.53
N GLN A 81 8.07 -2.28 -9.80
CA GLN A 81 6.76 -1.83 -10.26
C GLN A 81 5.81 -2.99 -10.63
N ASN A 82 6.34 -4.14 -11.06
CA ASN A 82 5.51 -5.27 -11.48
C ASN A 82 5.31 -6.23 -10.32
N PHE A 83 4.08 -6.31 -9.83
CA PHE A 83 3.72 -7.24 -8.77
C PHE A 83 2.94 -8.42 -9.33
N ASN A 84 3.55 -9.59 -9.27
CA ASN A 84 2.92 -10.84 -9.69
C ASN A 84 2.65 -11.71 -8.46
N MET A 85 1.39 -12.11 -8.30
CA MET A 85 0.97 -13.01 -7.23
C MET A 85 0.09 -14.13 -7.75
N GLN A 86 0.05 -15.21 -6.99
CA GLN A 86 -0.81 -16.34 -7.20
C GLN A 86 -1.66 -16.56 -5.96
N LEU A 87 -2.98 -16.52 -6.15
CA LEU A 87 -3.98 -16.72 -5.12
C LEU A 87 -4.45 -18.17 -5.16
N LEU A 88 -4.42 -18.83 -4.00
CA LEU A 88 -5.13 -20.08 -3.77
C LEU A 88 -6.39 -19.76 -2.98
N VAL A 89 -7.51 -19.67 -3.68
CA VAL A 89 -8.82 -19.32 -3.10
C VAL A 89 -9.55 -20.59 -2.71
N THR A 90 -9.91 -20.71 -1.44
CA THR A 90 -10.74 -21.78 -0.89
C THR A 90 -12.08 -21.18 -0.47
N LYS A 91 -13.15 -21.45 -1.23
CA LYS A 91 -14.48 -20.85 -0.98
C LYS A 91 -15.18 -21.44 0.25
N GLU A 92 -15.11 -22.76 0.44
CA GLU A 92 -15.77 -23.48 1.55
C GLU A 92 -14.75 -24.17 2.45
N LYS A 93 -15.10 -24.41 3.71
CA LYS A 93 -14.28 -25.20 4.65
C LYS A 93 -14.22 -26.64 4.13
N ASP A 94 -13.08 -27.02 3.54
CA ASP A 94 -12.80 -28.28 2.81
C ASP A 94 -13.12 -28.30 1.29
N GLY A 95 -13.37 -27.14 0.69
CA GLY A 95 -13.65 -26.99 -0.75
C GLY A 95 -12.42 -27.06 -1.66
N LYS A 96 -12.66 -27.11 -2.99
CA LYS A 96 -11.59 -27.10 -4.01
C LYS A 96 -10.85 -25.76 -4.02
N THR A 97 -9.52 -25.82 -4.04
CA THR A 97 -8.66 -24.63 -4.15
C THR A 97 -8.56 -24.17 -5.60
N SER A 98 -8.91 -22.91 -5.86
CA SER A 98 -8.78 -22.30 -7.18
C SER A 98 -7.49 -21.50 -7.26
N LYS A 99 -6.65 -21.80 -8.26
CA LYS A 99 -5.40 -21.08 -8.54
C LYS A 99 -5.67 -19.93 -9.50
N ILE A 100 -5.43 -18.70 -9.07
CA ILE A 100 -5.60 -17.49 -9.88
C ILE A 100 -4.29 -16.72 -9.88
N GLN A 101 -3.71 -16.49 -11.05
CA GLN A 101 -2.54 -15.64 -11.21
C GLN A 101 -3.00 -14.23 -11.50
N VAL A 102 -2.46 -13.26 -10.75
CA VAL A 102 -2.77 -11.85 -10.94
C VAL A 102 -1.46 -11.08 -10.98
N GLY A 103 -1.26 -10.36 -12.09
CA GLY A 103 -0.18 -9.40 -12.24
C GLY A 103 -0.78 -7.99 -12.25
N LEU A 104 -0.31 -7.11 -11.37
CA LEU A 104 -0.70 -5.71 -11.34
C LEU A 104 0.54 -4.80 -11.32
N PRO A 105 0.52 -3.68 -12.05
CA PRO A 105 1.50 -2.63 -11.86
C PRO A 105 1.19 -1.87 -10.57
N LEU A 106 2.19 -1.69 -9.70
CA LEU A 106 2.07 -0.89 -8.49
C LEU A 106 2.25 0.61 -8.81
N PRO A 107 1.34 1.49 -8.36
CA PRO A 107 1.45 2.93 -8.55
C PRO A 107 2.64 3.54 -7.78
N TYR A 108 3.40 4.43 -8.43
CA TYR A 108 4.56 5.11 -7.84
C TYR A 108 4.24 6.17 -6.79
N ASN A 109 3.02 6.70 -6.83
CA ASN A 109 2.58 7.83 -6.03
C ASN A 109 1.94 7.42 -4.69
N MET A 110 1.77 6.12 -4.44
CA MET A 110 1.14 5.60 -3.24
C MET A 110 2.11 4.67 -2.51
N ASP A 111 2.12 4.76 -1.19
CA ASP A 111 2.80 3.81 -0.31
C ASP A 111 1.76 3.04 0.52
N GLY A 112 2.00 1.77 0.82
CA GLY A 112 1.03 0.91 1.51
C GLY A 112 -0.23 0.62 0.68
N ILE A 113 -0.08 -0.10 -0.43
CA ILE A 113 -1.19 -0.42 -1.34
C ILE A 113 -2.04 -1.54 -0.75
N ILE A 114 -3.32 -1.31 -0.51
CA ILE A 114 -4.29 -2.33 -0.06
C ILE A 114 -5.00 -2.92 -1.27
N LEU A 115 -5.00 -4.25 -1.36
CA LEU A 115 -5.70 -5.04 -2.36
C LEU A 115 -6.85 -5.81 -1.71
N ASN A 116 -8.09 -5.44 -2.01
CA ASN A 116 -9.25 -6.22 -1.61
C ASN A 116 -9.42 -7.42 -2.54
N LEU A 117 -9.08 -8.61 -2.05
CA LEU A 117 -9.07 -9.84 -2.84
C LEU A 117 -10.48 -10.29 -3.26
N PRO A 118 -11.51 -10.25 -2.39
CA PRO A 118 -12.90 -10.53 -2.80
C PRO A 118 -13.39 -9.62 -3.92
N ALA A 119 -13.13 -8.30 -3.84
CA ALA A 119 -13.56 -7.34 -4.85
C ALA A 119 -12.87 -7.59 -6.21
N MET A 120 -11.59 -7.94 -6.18
CA MET A 120 -10.84 -8.31 -7.37
C MET A 120 -11.36 -9.62 -8.00
N LEU A 121 -11.74 -10.61 -7.18
CA LEU A 121 -12.36 -11.85 -7.66
C LEU A 121 -13.76 -11.61 -8.27
N ALA A 122 -14.48 -10.61 -7.76
CA ALA A 122 -15.77 -10.18 -8.30
C ALA A 122 -15.64 -9.39 -9.62
N GLY A 123 -14.43 -9.10 -10.10
CA GLY A 123 -14.18 -8.41 -11.37
C GLY A 123 -14.49 -6.91 -11.33
N LEU A 124 -14.46 -6.29 -10.15
CA LEU A 124 -14.59 -4.85 -9.99
C LEU A 124 -13.40 -4.10 -10.64
N PRO A 125 -13.58 -2.83 -11.05
CA PRO A 125 -12.50 -2.04 -11.63
C PRO A 125 -11.34 -1.85 -10.64
N GLN A 126 -10.14 -1.57 -11.15
CA GLN A 126 -8.93 -1.46 -10.33
C GLN A 126 -9.04 -0.42 -9.21
N ASP A 127 -9.73 0.68 -9.48
CA ASP A 127 -9.98 1.75 -8.49
C ASP A 127 -10.87 1.32 -7.32
N ALA A 128 -11.57 0.18 -7.43
CA ALA A 128 -12.44 -0.33 -6.37
C ALA A 128 -11.70 -1.24 -5.39
N TYR A 129 -10.78 -2.06 -5.89
CA TYR A 129 -10.07 -3.02 -5.05
C TYR A 129 -8.67 -2.56 -4.63
N ILE A 130 -8.14 -1.49 -5.24
CA ILE A 130 -6.88 -0.84 -4.83
C ILE A 130 -7.23 0.37 -3.97
N SER A 131 -6.79 0.38 -2.72
CA SER A 131 -6.87 1.57 -1.85
C SER A 131 -5.52 1.88 -1.22
N GLU A 132 -5.26 3.16 -0.96
CA GLU A 132 -4.07 3.58 -0.23
C GLU A 132 -4.28 3.35 1.28
N PHE A 133 -3.28 2.81 1.96
CA PHE A 133 -3.30 2.72 3.41
C PHE A 133 -3.13 4.11 4.01
N ILE A 134 -4.24 4.64 4.52
CA ILE A 134 -4.22 5.84 5.35
C ILE A 134 -4.04 5.36 6.79
N PRO A 135 -2.95 5.71 7.50
CA PRO A 135 -2.86 5.45 8.92
C PRO A 135 -3.97 6.24 9.60
N THR A 136 -4.98 5.55 10.13
CA THR A 136 -5.94 6.19 11.02
C THR A 136 -5.16 6.67 12.24
N PRO A 137 -5.19 7.97 12.60
CA PRO A 137 -4.61 8.40 13.87
C PRO A 137 -5.27 7.60 14.98
N SER A 138 -4.45 7.11 15.91
CA SER A 138 -4.97 6.36 17.05
C SER A 138 -5.88 7.26 17.86
N ALA A 139 -7.01 6.75 18.36
CA ALA A 139 -7.92 7.52 19.23
C ALA A 139 -7.19 8.10 20.46
N ALA A 140 -6.06 7.51 20.86
CA ALA A 140 -5.20 8.02 21.92
C ALA A 140 -4.58 9.41 21.62
N GLU A 141 -4.41 9.80 20.35
CA GLU A 141 -3.90 11.13 19.98
C GLU A 141 -5.02 12.19 19.90
N LEU A 142 -6.29 11.78 19.94
CA LEU A 142 -7.46 12.67 19.94
C LEU A 142 -7.95 13.01 21.36
N GLU A 143 -7.52 12.26 22.37
CA GLU A 143 -7.88 12.50 23.78
C GLU A 143 -6.98 13.53 24.47
N ASP A 144 -5.81 13.87 23.91
CA ASP A 144 -4.87 14.83 24.51
C ASP A 144 -5.20 16.31 24.21
N GLU A 145 -6.25 16.60 23.42
CA GLU A 145 -6.84 17.94 23.27
C GLU A 145 -8.11 18.10 24.12
N GLU A 146 -8.15 17.57 25.35
CA GLU A 146 -9.08 18.11 26.34
C GLU A 146 -8.62 19.53 26.70
N VAL A 147 -9.27 20.50 26.05
CA VAL A 147 -9.25 21.92 26.40
C VAL A 147 -9.44 22.04 27.91
N VAL A 148 -8.38 22.42 28.62
CA VAL A 148 -8.46 22.85 30.03
C VAL A 148 -9.32 24.10 30.06
N THR A 149 -10.64 23.93 30.17
CA THR A 149 -11.54 25.04 30.45
C THR A 149 -11.35 25.40 31.91
N ASP A 150 -10.69 26.53 32.13
CA ASP A 150 -10.55 27.25 33.39
C ASP A 150 -11.81 27.11 34.28
N GLU A 151 -11.76 26.24 35.30
CA GLU A 151 -12.72 26.23 36.41
C GLU A 151 -12.48 27.41 37.38
N THR A 152 -12.12 28.57 36.83
CA THR A 152 -11.72 29.77 37.57
C THR A 152 -12.53 31.01 37.20
N GLU A 153 -13.76 30.85 36.70
CA GLU A 153 -14.73 31.95 36.46
C GLU A 153 -15.90 32.00 37.46
N GLY A 154 -15.70 31.45 38.68
CA GLY A 154 -16.73 31.45 39.73
C GLY A 154 -16.52 32.41 40.91
N LEU A 155 -15.38 33.11 40.97
CA LEU A 155 -14.99 33.93 42.12
C LEU A 155 -14.63 35.37 41.69
N MET A 156 -15.64 36.25 41.58
CA MET A 156 -15.58 37.74 41.69
C MET A 156 -16.96 38.31 41.30
N ASP A 157 -17.86 38.64 42.23
CA ASP A 157 -17.97 39.92 42.98
C ASP A 157 -18.70 41.06 42.21
N PHE A 158 -19.94 41.43 42.61
CA PHE A 158 -20.30 42.73 43.22
C PHE A 158 -21.83 42.88 43.37
N GLY A 159 -22.25 43.50 44.47
CA GLY A 159 -23.62 43.44 45.00
C GLY A 159 -24.64 44.48 44.52
N GLU A 160 -25.80 44.43 45.18
CA GLU A 160 -26.68 45.54 45.57
C GLU A 160 -27.51 45.11 46.79
#